data_AF-A0A946NAC4-F1
#
_entry.id   AF-A0A946NAC4-F1
#
_cell.length_a   1.000
_cell.length_b   1.000
_cell.length_c   1.000
_cell.angle_alpha   90.00
_cell.angle_beta   90.00
_cell.angle_gamma   90.00
#
_symmetry.space_group_name_H-M   'P 1'
#
loop_
_entity.id
_entity.type
_entity.pdbx_description
1 polymer ?
#
loop_
_entity_poly.entity_id
_entity_poly.type
_entity_poly.pdbx_seq_one_letter_code
_entity_poly.pdbx_strand_id
1 'polypeptide(L)'
;MKASVAKNGTCLFAVWLTFFSSITLADLDQEQAALLRAIQGLQSLRYEILQEQARFDSTPRPTSQDELKVWKAIEQDMTMTLAEIDQSLADYQRQHSEMTDSAKAPPASKMPPLLPD
;
A
#
# COMPACT_ATOMS: atom_id res chain seq x y z
N MET A 1 29.82 57.15 7.79
CA MET A 1 30.25 55.89 8.46
C MET A 1 29.03 55.17 9.01
N LYS A 2 28.88 53.89 8.63
CA LYS A 2 28.12 52.78 9.26
C LYS A 2 26.60 52.92 9.44
N ALA A 3 25.87 52.44 8.43
CA ALA A 3 24.60 51.76 8.65
C ALA A 3 24.86 50.41 9.33
N SER A 4 24.13 50.10 10.39
CA SER A 4 24.05 48.74 10.94
C SER A 4 22.64 48.55 11.51
N VAL A 5 21.74 48.05 10.65
CA VAL A 5 20.47 47.45 11.08
C VAL A 5 20.69 45.95 11.00
N ALA A 6 20.75 45.32 12.17
CA ALA A 6 20.92 43.89 12.32
C ALA A 6 19.71 43.15 11.74
N LYS A 7 19.98 42.27 10.76
CA LYS A 7 19.02 41.32 10.19
C LYS A 7 18.81 40.15 11.16
N ASN A 8 17.83 40.25 12.05
CA ASN A 8 17.36 39.12 12.87
C ASN A 8 15.99 38.64 12.35
N GLY A 9 15.96 38.07 11.15
CA GLY A 9 14.71 37.64 10.50
C GLY A 9 14.75 36.26 9.86
N THR A 10 15.78 35.45 10.15
CA THR A 10 16.08 34.27 9.32
C THR A 10 16.34 32.99 10.12
N CYS A 11 15.72 32.83 11.30
CA CYS A 11 15.90 31.61 12.09
C CYS A 11 14.60 30.84 12.39
N LEU A 12 13.41 31.47 12.30
CA LEU A 12 12.16 30.80 12.66
C LEU A 12 11.57 29.93 11.54
N PHE A 13 11.86 30.22 10.27
CA PHE A 13 11.39 29.41 9.14
C PHE A 13 12.12 28.07 8.99
N ALA A 14 13.40 28.00 9.37
CA ALA A 14 14.20 26.78 9.26
C ALA A 14 13.77 25.70 10.26
N VAL A 15 13.35 26.10 11.47
CA VAL A 15 12.90 25.17 12.53
C VAL A 15 11.53 24.57 12.21
N TRP A 16 10.67 25.29 11.50
CA TRP A 16 9.37 24.77 11.07
C TRP A 16 9.51 23.72 9.96
N LEU A 17 10.41 23.94 8.99
CA LEU A 17 10.67 23.00 7.89
C LEU A 17 11.27 21.65 8.36
N THR A 18 12.10 21.65 9.40
CA THR A 18 12.67 20.40 9.92
C THR A 18 11.66 19.55 10.69
N PHE A 19 10.64 20.17 11.32
CA PHE A 19 9.59 19.43 12.02
C PHE A 19 8.64 18.71 11.06
N PHE A 20 8.28 19.33 9.94
CA PHE A 20 7.43 18.70 8.92
C PHE A 20 8.13 17.57 8.16
N SER A 21 9.46 17.63 8.02
CA SER A 21 10.24 16.61 7.30
C SER A 21 10.27 15.25 8.03
N SER A 22 10.18 15.26 9.37
CA SER A 22 10.22 14.02 10.16
C SER A 22 8.84 13.36 10.30
N ILE A 23 7.77 14.14 10.23
CA ILE A 23 6.39 13.61 10.31
C ILE A 23 6.08 12.76 9.07
N THR A 24 6.56 13.15 7.88
CA THR A 24 6.27 12.43 6.64
C THR A 24 6.97 11.07 6.53
N LEU A 25 8.16 10.90 7.14
CA LEU A 25 8.87 9.61 7.07
C LEU A 25 8.30 8.56 8.03
N ALA A 26 7.88 8.97 9.24
CA ALA A 26 7.29 8.05 10.20
C ALA A 26 5.89 7.58 9.77
N ASP A 27 5.11 8.47 9.15
CA ASP A 27 3.78 8.14 8.61
C ASP A 27 3.89 7.17 7.42
N LEU A 28 4.85 7.41 6.52
CA LEU A 28 5.11 6.55 5.36
C LEU A 28 5.60 5.13 5.75
N ASP A 29 6.41 5.00 6.80
CA ASP A 29 6.86 3.70 7.31
C ASP A 29 5.68 2.91 7.92
N GLN A 30 4.81 3.60 8.66
CA GLN A 30 3.60 3.00 9.23
C GLN A 30 2.61 2.56 8.14
N GLU A 31 2.42 3.38 7.10
CA GLU A 31 1.58 3.05 5.94
C GLU A 31 2.12 1.83 5.17
N GLN A 32 3.43 1.77 4.91
CA GLN A 32 4.06 0.61 4.28
C GLN A 32 3.88 -0.67 5.12
N ALA A 33 4.08 -0.59 6.44
CA ALA A 33 3.88 -1.72 7.33
C ALA A 33 2.41 -2.17 7.39
N ALA A 34 1.46 -1.23 7.34
CA ALA A 34 0.04 -1.55 7.26
C ALA A 34 -0.33 -2.23 5.95
N LEU A 35 0.21 -1.75 4.83
CA LEU A 35 0.00 -2.32 3.49
C LEU A 35 0.56 -3.74 3.39
N LEU A 36 1.78 -3.98 3.89
CA LEU A 36 2.35 -5.32 3.93
C LEU A 36 1.53 -6.29 4.79
N ARG A 37 1.00 -5.82 5.94
CA ARG A 37 0.10 -6.62 6.77
C ARG A 37 -1.20 -6.95 6.05
N ALA A 38 -1.75 -6.00 5.28
CA ALA A 38 -2.95 -6.23 4.47
C ALA A 38 -2.68 -7.26 3.36
N ILE A 39 -1.55 -7.16 2.64
CA ILE A 39 -1.13 -8.15 1.64
C ILE A 39 -1.02 -9.53 2.28
N GLN A 40 -0.34 -9.65 3.41
CA GLN A 40 -0.16 -10.93 4.10
C GLN A 40 -1.51 -11.51 4.55
N GLY A 41 -2.40 -10.67 5.12
CA GLY A 41 -3.74 -11.09 5.52
C GLY A 41 -4.58 -11.60 4.35
N LEU A 42 -4.54 -10.90 3.20
CA LEU A 42 -5.24 -11.32 1.99
C LEU A 42 -4.66 -12.62 1.40
N GLN A 43 -3.34 -12.82 1.44
CA GLN A 43 -2.72 -14.08 1.02
C GLN A 43 -3.15 -15.27 1.89
N SER A 44 -3.23 -15.06 3.21
CA SER A 44 -3.75 -16.07 4.14
C SER A 44 -5.22 -16.38 3.85
N LEU A 45 -6.07 -15.36 3.71
CA LEU A 45 -7.49 -15.53 3.40
C LEU A 45 -7.70 -16.27 2.07
N ARG A 46 -6.95 -15.90 1.04
CA ARG A 46 -6.96 -16.58 -0.26
C ARG A 46 -6.67 -18.07 -0.11
N TYR A 47 -5.67 -18.42 0.69
CA TYR A 47 -5.31 -19.81 0.93
C TYR A 47 -6.42 -20.58 1.65
N GLU A 48 -7.03 -19.97 2.67
CA GLU A 48 -8.16 -20.57 3.39
C GLU A 48 -9.35 -20.83 2.47
N ILE A 49 -9.72 -19.86 1.62
CA ILE A 49 -10.83 -20.03 0.67
C ILE A 49 -10.51 -21.11 -0.36
N LEU A 50 -9.28 -21.20 -0.86
CA LEU A 50 -8.88 -22.28 -1.78
C LEU A 50 -8.97 -23.67 -1.12
N GLN A 51 -8.63 -23.78 0.17
CA GLN A 51 -8.83 -25.02 0.90
C GLN A 51 -10.32 -25.37 1.04
N GLU A 52 -11.16 -24.39 1.41
CA GLU A 52 -12.59 -24.62 1.54
C GLU A 52 -13.25 -24.94 0.19
N GLN A 53 -12.80 -24.31 -0.91
CA GLN A 53 -13.23 -24.66 -2.26
C GLN A 53 -12.86 -26.11 -2.60
N ALA A 54 -11.63 -26.55 -2.30
CA ALA A 54 -11.24 -27.94 -2.52
C ALA A 54 -12.10 -28.92 -1.69
N ARG A 55 -12.46 -28.55 -0.46
CA ARG A 55 -13.38 -29.34 0.39
C ARG A 55 -14.79 -29.35 -0.19
N PHE A 56 -15.28 -28.22 -0.67
CA PHE A 56 -16.57 -28.08 -1.32
C PHE A 56 -16.65 -28.92 -2.60
N ASP A 57 -15.63 -28.87 -3.45
CA ASP A 57 -15.54 -29.66 -4.69
C ASP A 57 -15.49 -31.16 -4.43
N SER A 58 -14.94 -31.58 -3.27
CA SER A 58 -14.94 -32.98 -2.84
C SER A 58 -16.26 -33.46 -2.24
N THR A 59 -17.15 -32.53 -1.88
CA THR A 59 -18.44 -32.85 -1.26
C THR A 59 -19.43 -33.33 -2.34
N PRO A 60 -20.22 -34.40 -2.08
CA PRO A 60 -21.18 -34.88 -3.07
C PRO A 60 -22.20 -33.81 -3.45
N ARG A 61 -22.34 -33.59 -4.76
CA ARG A 61 -23.30 -32.63 -5.30
C ARG A 61 -24.74 -33.03 -4.92
N PRO A 62 -25.56 -32.08 -4.40
CA PRO A 62 -26.96 -32.35 -4.09
C PRO A 62 -27.77 -32.71 -5.33
N THR A 63 -28.79 -33.56 -5.13
CA THR A 63 -29.69 -34.02 -6.19
C THR A 63 -31.00 -33.25 -6.23
N SER A 64 -31.40 -32.62 -5.11
CA SER A 64 -32.61 -31.80 -5.07
C SER A 64 -32.39 -30.46 -5.78
N GLN A 65 -33.42 -29.96 -6.43
CA GLN A 65 -33.32 -28.73 -7.22
C GLN A 65 -33.03 -27.50 -6.34
N ASP A 66 -33.60 -27.43 -5.14
CA ASP A 66 -33.44 -26.28 -4.26
C ASP A 66 -32.05 -26.26 -3.61
N GLU A 67 -31.55 -27.41 -3.15
CA GLU A 67 -30.17 -27.50 -2.65
C GLU A 67 -29.15 -27.26 -3.78
N LEU A 68 -29.44 -27.68 -5.00
CA LEU A 68 -28.59 -27.42 -6.15
C LEU A 68 -28.47 -25.92 -6.48
N LYS A 69 -29.52 -25.12 -6.25
CA LYS A 69 -29.44 -23.66 -6.40
C LYS A 69 -28.51 -23.06 -5.36
N VAL A 70 -28.64 -23.47 -4.09
CA VAL A 70 -27.77 -23.01 -3.01
C VAL A 70 -26.32 -23.42 -3.27
N TRP A 71 -26.11 -24.67 -3.70
CA TRP A 71 -24.79 -25.18 -4.07
C TRP A 71 -24.11 -24.30 -5.12
N LYS A 72 -24.81 -23.98 -6.22
CA LYS A 72 -24.27 -23.11 -7.28
C LYS A 72 -24.00 -21.69 -6.79
N ALA A 73 -24.85 -21.17 -5.89
CA ALA A 73 -24.62 -19.85 -5.30
C ALA A 73 -23.35 -19.83 -4.46
N ILE A 74 -23.09 -20.87 -3.67
CA ILE A 74 -21.85 -21.01 -2.88
C ILE A 74 -20.63 -21.12 -3.81
N GLU A 75 -20.70 -21.96 -4.85
CA GLU A 75 -19.63 -22.13 -5.85
C GLU A 75 -19.28 -20.78 -6.52
N GLN A 76 -20.31 -20.02 -6.91
CA GLN A 76 -20.14 -18.70 -7.51
C GLN A 76 -19.55 -17.70 -6.52
N ASP A 77 -20.05 -17.67 -5.29
CA ASP A 77 -19.60 -16.75 -4.25
C ASP A 77 -18.12 -16.95 -3.89
N MET A 78 -17.68 -18.19 -3.72
CA MET A 78 -16.26 -18.52 -3.53
C MET A 78 -15.40 -18.06 -4.70
N THR A 79 -15.88 -18.29 -5.93
CA THR A 79 -15.17 -17.88 -7.15
C THR A 79 -15.03 -16.36 -7.25
N MET A 80 -16.10 -15.61 -7.00
CA MET A 80 -16.07 -14.14 -7.02
C MET A 80 -15.16 -13.59 -5.91
N THR A 81 -15.28 -14.13 -4.69
CA THR A 81 -14.47 -13.70 -3.55
C THR A 81 -12.98 -13.91 -3.83
N LEU A 82 -12.59 -15.04 -4.43
CA LEU A 82 -11.20 -15.27 -4.83
C LEU A 82 -10.72 -14.26 -5.87
N ALA A 83 -11.55 -13.92 -6.86
CA ALA A 83 -11.20 -12.94 -7.87
C ALA A 83 -11.02 -11.53 -7.28
N GLU A 84 -11.87 -11.13 -6.33
CA GLU A 84 -11.75 -9.85 -5.62
C GLU A 84 -10.47 -9.77 -4.77
N ILE A 85 -10.11 -10.88 -4.11
CA ILE A 85 -8.86 -10.98 -3.37
C ILE A 85 -7.66 -10.89 -4.30
N ASP A 86 -7.67 -11.60 -5.43
CA ASP A 86 -6.58 -11.57 -6.41
C ASP A 86 -6.39 -10.17 -6.99
N GLN A 87 -7.48 -9.47 -7.30
CA GLN A 87 -7.43 -8.08 -7.73
C GLN A 87 -6.86 -7.16 -6.64
N SER A 88 -7.35 -7.28 -5.40
CA SER A 88 -6.89 -6.48 -4.27
C SER A 88 -5.40 -6.70 -3.98
N LEU A 89 -4.93 -7.95 -4.07
CA LEU A 89 -3.51 -8.28 -3.93
C LEU A 89 -2.66 -7.63 -5.02
N ALA A 90 -3.10 -7.68 -6.27
CA ALA A 90 -2.40 -7.04 -7.38
C ALA A 90 -2.30 -5.52 -7.18
N ASP A 91 -3.38 -4.88 -6.72
CA ASP A 91 -3.42 -3.44 -6.47
C ASP A 91 -2.53 -3.03 -5.29
N TYR A 92 -2.55 -3.78 -4.18
CA TYR A 92 -1.69 -3.49 -3.03
C TYR A 92 -0.21 -3.75 -3.31
N GLN A 93 0.12 -4.78 -4.09
CA GLN A 93 1.49 -5.03 -4.53
C GLN A 93 2.00 -3.91 -5.44
N ARG A 94 1.15 -3.38 -6.33
CA ARG A 94 1.47 -2.21 -7.15
C ARG A 94 1.73 -0.99 -6.26
N GLN A 95 0.82 -0.69 -5.35
CA GLN A 95 0.94 0.45 -4.43
C GLN A 95 2.23 0.37 -3.58
N HIS A 96 2.55 -0.82 -3.06
CA HIS A 96 3.80 -1.02 -2.30
C HIS A 96 5.04 -0.76 -3.15
N SER A 97 5.03 -1.19 -4.42
CA SER A 97 6.14 -0.96 -5.35
C SER A 97 6.31 0.53 -5.64
N GLU A 98 5.21 1.25 -5.90
CA GLU A 98 5.21 2.70 -6.13
C GLU A 98 5.76 3.48 -4.93
N MET A 99 5.38 3.10 -3.70
CA MET A 99 5.91 3.71 -2.47
C MET A 99 7.41 3.46 -2.31
N THR A 100 7.87 2.24 -2.62
CA THR A 100 9.29 1.87 -2.54
C THR A 100 10.14 2.61 -3.58
N ASP A 101 9.64 2.76 -4.80
CA ASP A 101 10.33 3.46 -5.88
C ASP A 101 10.41 4.97 -5.61
N SER A 102 9.36 5.56 -5.06
CA SER A 102 9.33 6.98 -4.67
C SER A 102 10.32 7.29 -3.53
N ALA A 103 10.47 6.37 -2.57
CA ALA A 103 11.46 6.50 -1.50
C ALA A 103 12.92 6.38 -2.00
N LYS A 104 13.16 5.75 -3.15
CA LYS A 104 14.49 5.54 -3.73
C LYS A 104 14.94 6.66 -4.68
N ALA A 105 14.05 7.60 -5.02
CA ALA A 105 14.39 8.76 -5.83
C ALA A 105 15.47 9.60 -5.12
N PRO A 106 16.62 9.91 -5.77
CA PRO A 106 17.65 10.74 -5.16
C PRO A 106 17.03 12.09 -4.77
N PRO A 107 17.35 12.66 -3.58
CA PRO A 107 16.93 14.02 -3.28
C PRO A 107 17.43 14.90 -4.43
N ALA A 108 16.55 15.74 -4.98
CA ALA A 108 16.87 16.66 -6.06
C ALA A 108 18.12 17.45 -5.66
N SER A 109 19.28 16.98 -6.12
CA SER A 109 20.56 17.49 -5.73
C SER A 109 20.62 18.91 -6.28
N LYS A 110 20.74 19.87 -5.37
CA LYS A 110 21.15 21.24 -5.67
C LYS A 110 22.52 21.17 -6.35
N MET A 111 22.55 20.87 -7.65
CA MET A 111 23.77 21.05 -8.44
C MET A 111 24.09 22.55 -8.45
N PRO A 112 25.27 22.98 -7.98
CA PRO A 112 25.72 24.34 -8.19
C PRO A 112 25.79 24.61 -9.70
N PRO A 113 25.53 25.85 -10.16
CA PRO A 113 25.72 26.19 -11.56
C PRO A 113 27.17 25.88 -11.94
N LEU A 114 27.37 25.10 -13.01
CA LEU A 114 28.69 24.91 -13.57
C LEU A 114 29.21 26.29 -13.99
N LEU A 115 30.37 26.68 -13.46
CA LEU A 115 31.02 27.95 -13.77
C LEU A 115 31.19 28.09 -15.30
N PRO A 116 30.97 29.29 -15.87
CA PRO A 116 31.18 29.52 -17.30
C PRO A 116 32.68 29.46 -17.65
N ASP A 117 32.96 29.06 -18.89
CA ASP A 117 34.28 28.87 -19.51
C ASP A 117 35.26 30.03 -19.33
#